data_AF-A0A1H6F911-F1
#
_entry.id   AF-A0A1H6F911-F1
#
_cell.length_a   1.000
_cell.length_b   1.000
_cell.length_c   1.000
_cell.angle_alpha   90.00
_cell.angle_beta   90.00
_cell.angle_gamma   90.00
#
_symmetry.space_group_name_H-M   'P 1'
#
loop_
_entity.id
_entity.type
_entity.pdbx_description
1 polymer ?
#
loop_
_entity_poly.entity_id
_entity_poly.type
_entity_poly.pdbx_seq_one_letter_code
_entity_poly.pdbx_strand_id
1 'polypeptide(L)'
;MNVFVNLAIIAQGILSYFGLVKTRLVWKIHHRSSWLRTYSSNLPSEETVQRACQANILWGTSSMLLAWIKNQYKLKSEQKKSIKVPKNATLEHFLLS
;
A
#
# COMPACT_ATOMS: atom_id res chain seq x y z
N MET A 1 23.11 -19.30 6.79
CA MET A 1 22.54 -18.99 8.12
C MET A 1 22.98 -17.63 8.67
N ASN A 2 24.22 -17.17 8.41
CA ASN A 2 24.75 -15.91 8.98
C ASN A 2 24.14 -14.60 8.45
N VAL A 3 23.68 -14.55 7.19
CA VAL A 3 23.14 -13.31 6.59
C VAL A 3 21.82 -12.89 7.25
N PHE A 4 20.95 -13.85 7.56
CA PHE A 4 19.64 -13.58 8.18
C PHE A 4 19.76 -13.08 9.61
N VAL A 5 20.70 -13.62 10.39
CA VAL A 5 20.96 -13.19 11.77
C VAL A 5 21.46 -11.75 11.78
N ASN A 6 22.38 -11.40 10.88
CA ASN A 6 22.90 -10.04 10.79
C ASN A 6 21.81 -9.03 10.38
N LEU A 7 20.93 -9.42 9.46
CA LEU A 7 19.82 -8.56 9.04
C LEU A 7 18.78 -8.35 10.15
N ALA A 8 18.49 -9.39 10.93
CA ALA A 8 17.57 -9.29 12.06
C ALA A 8 18.10 -8.33 13.13
N ILE A 9 19.40 -8.39 13.44
CA ILE A 9 20.06 -7.50 14.40
C ILE A 9 20.00 -6.04 13.92
N ILE A 10 20.26 -5.80 12.63
CA ILE A 10 20.17 -4.46 12.02
C ILE A 10 18.72 -3.95 12.09
N ALA A 11 17.74 -4.78 11.74
CA ALA A 11 16.33 -4.41 11.82
C ALA A 11 15.92 -4.06 13.26
N GLN A 12 16.36 -4.86 14.23
CA GLN A 12 16.09 -4.63 15.64
C GLN A 12 16.71 -3.32 16.16
N GLY A 13 17.94 -3.01 15.74
CA GLY A 13 18.59 -1.73 16.03
C GLY A 13 17.82 -0.54 15.46
N ILE A 14 17.33 -0.66 14.22
CA ILE A 14 16.50 0.37 13.58
C ILE A 14 15.17 0.56 14.33
N LEU A 15 14.47 -0.54 14.69
CA LEU A 15 13.24 -0.46 15.48
C LEU A 15 13.46 0.21 16.83
N SER A 16 14.54 -0.14 17.54
CA SER A 16 14.91 0.48 18.82
C SER A 16 15.17 1.98 18.67
N TYR A 17 15.87 2.39 17.61
CA TYR A 17 16.10 3.80 17.29
C TYR A 17 14.78 4.55 17.01
N PHE A 18 13.83 3.93 16.29
CA PHE A 18 12.52 4.53 16.04
C PHE A 18 11.70 4.72 17.31
N GLY A 19 11.75 3.77 18.25
CA GLY A 19 11.09 3.88 19.55
C GLY A 19 11.59 5.05 20.40
N LEU A 20 12.91 5.31 20.36
CA LEU A 20 13.56 6.35 21.16
C LEU A 20 13.52 7.75 20.52
N VAL A 21 13.73 7.86 19.21
CA VAL A 21 13.87 9.16 18.53
C VAL A 21 12.58 9.64 17.88
N LYS A 22 11.72 8.71 17.42
CA LYS A 22 10.50 9.02 16.67
C LYS A 22 9.23 8.57 17.41
N THR A 23 9.31 8.54 18.74
CA THR A 23 8.24 8.14 19.66
C THR A 23 6.88 8.79 19.34
N ARG A 24 6.85 10.10 19.09
CA ARG A 24 5.62 10.84 18.73
C ARG A 24 4.98 10.32 17.43
N LEU A 25 5.81 9.96 16.45
CA LEU A 25 5.34 9.47 15.16
C LEU A 25 4.82 8.03 15.29
N VAL A 26 5.52 7.19 16.05
CA VAL A 26 5.06 5.83 16.39
C VAL A 26 3.71 5.88 17.09
N TRP A 27 3.55 6.73 18.11
CA TRP A 27 2.27 6.90 18.81
C TRP A 27 1.16 7.40 17.88
N LYS A 28 1.44 8.38 17.03
CA LYS A 28 0.45 8.89 16.05
C LYS A 28 -0.04 7.78 15.11
N ILE A 29 0.86 6.94 14.60
CA ILE A 29 0.49 5.82 13.73
C ILE A 29 -0.26 4.76 14.53
N HIS A 30 0.23 4.41 15.72
CA HIS A 30 -0.41 3.43 16.59
C HIS A 30 -1.82 3.85 16.98
N HIS A 31 -2.07 5.10 17.38
CA HIS A 31 -3.42 5.59 17.67
C HIS A 31 -4.36 5.59 16.46
N ARG A 32 -3.80 5.59 15.24
CA ARG A 32 -4.57 5.49 13.99
C ARG A 32 -4.87 4.03 13.63
N SER A 33 -3.95 3.10 13.89
CA SER A 33 -4.10 1.66 13.56
C SER A 33 -4.67 0.80 14.68
N SER A 34 -4.56 1.23 15.92
CA SER A 34 -4.91 0.45 17.10
C SER A 34 -6.17 1.00 17.78
N TRP A 35 -7.01 0.08 18.24
CA TRP A 35 -8.17 0.40 19.07
C TRP A 35 -7.77 0.71 20.53
N LEU A 36 -6.60 0.25 20.98
CA LEU A 36 -6.09 0.55 22.31
C LEU A 36 -5.44 1.95 22.31
N ARG A 37 -6.13 2.92 22.92
CA ARG A 37 -5.70 4.33 22.96
C ARG A 37 -4.93 4.71 24.22
N THR A 38 -4.99 3.91 25.27
CA THR A 38 -4.40 4.22 26.57
C THR A 38 -3.28 3.25 26.88
N TYR A 39 -2.08 3.80 27.05
CA TYR A 39 -0.92 3.08 27.56
C TYR A 39 -0.45 3.75 28.83
N SER A 40 -0.05 2.94 29.81
CA SER A 40 0.49 3.43 31.08
C SER A 40 1.93 3.96 30.95
N SER A 41 2.59 3.76 29.80
CA SER A 41 3.98 4.14 29.57
C SER A 41 4.11 5.23 28.51
N ASN A 42 4.98 6.22 28.77
CA ASN A 42 5.33 7.27 27.81
C ASN A 42 6.20 6.76 26.65
N LEU A 43 6.94 5.66 26.89
CA LEU A 43 7.77 4.99 25.90
C LEU A 43 7.00 3.83 25.25
N PRO A 44 6.96 3.74 23.91
CA PRO A 44 6.33 2.64 23.20
C PRO A 44 7.20 1.39 23.35
N SER A 45 6.54 0.26 23.61
CA SER A 45 7.23 -1.04 23.58
C SER A 45 7.74 -1.35 22.17
N GLU A 46 8.73 -2.22 22.07
CA GLU A 46 9.28 -2.67 20.78
C GLU A 46 8.17 -3.26 19.87
N GLU A 47 7.25 -4.03 20.46
CA GLU A 47 6.08 -4.55 19.74
C GLU A 47 5.18 -3.44 19.19
N THR A 48 4.98 -2.36 19.96
CA THR A 48 4.19 -1.20 19.54
C THR A 48 4.84 -0.53 18.33
N VAL A 49 6.17 -0.37 18.34
CA VAL A 49 6.95 0.18 17.22
C VAL A 49 6.83 -0.72 16.00
N GLN A 50 6.95 -2.04 16.18
CA GLN A 50 6.84 -3.01 15.10
C GLN A 50 5.45 -2.99 14.45
N ARG A 51 4.38 -3.03 15.25
CA ARG A 51 3.00 -2.97 14.76
C ARG A 51 2.70 -1.63 14.07
N ALA A 52 3.19 -0.52 14.60
CA ALA A 52 3.04 0.79 13.96
C ALA A 52 3.77 0.83 12.60
N CYS A 53 4.99 0.29 12.52
CA CYS A 53 5.75 0.20 11.29
C CYS A 53 5.05 -0.67 10.24
N GLN A 54 4.59 -1.86 10.63
CA GLN A 54 3.82 -2.76 9.76
C GLN A 54 2.54 -2.10 9.25
N ALA A 55 1.78 -1.42 10.13
CA ALA A 55 0.58 -0.70 9.73
C ALA A 55 0.89 0.44 8.74
N ASN A 56 1.99 1.15 8.94
CA ASN A 56 2.41 2.22 8.03
C ASN A 56 2.79 1.70 6.64
N ILE A 57 3.54 0.58 6.58
CA ILE A 57 3.88 -0.08 5.32
C ILE A 57 2.61 -0.59 4.62
N LEU A 58 1.70 -1.22 5.37
CA LEU A 58 0.44 -1.71 4.82
C LEU A 58 -0.42 -0.56 4.27
N TRP A 59 -0.53 0.56 4.99
CA TRP A 59 -1.26 1.72 4.47
C TRP A 59 -0.61 2.31 3.22
N GLY A 60 0.72 2.46 3.22
CA GLY A 60 1.46 2.96 2.06
C GLY A 60 1.23 2.08 0.83
N THR A 61 1.46 0.78 0.96
CA THR A 61 1.28 -0.20 -0.11
C THR A 61 -0.18 -0.28 -0.57
N SER A 62 -1.15 -0.21 0.34
CA SER A 62 -2.58 -0.21 -0.02
C SER A 62 -2.97 1.01 -0.86
N SER A 63 -2.44 2.20 -0.54
CA SER A 63 -2.69 3.41 -1.33
C SER A 63 -2.10 3.33 -2.73
N MET A 64 -0.90 2.77 -2.86
CA MET A 64 -0.24 2.55 -4.14
C MET A 64 -0.97 1.48 -4.96
N LEU A 65 -1.43 0.41 -4.32
CA LEU A 65 -2.23 -0.63 -4.96
C LEU A 65 -3.57 -0.06 -5.48
N LEU A 66 -4.27 0.72 -4.67
CA LEU A 66 -5.52 1.38 -5.09
C LEU A 66 -5.30 2.33 -6.27
N ALA A 67 -4.20 3.10 -6.26
CA ALA A 67 -3.83 3.97 -7.38
C ALA A 67 -3.55 3.16 -8.66
N TRP A 68 -2.83 2.05 -8.53
CA TRP A 68 -2.56 1.16 -9.66
C TRP A 68 -3.84 0.54 -10.23
N ILE A 69 -4.73 0.01 -9.36
CA ILE A 69 -6.03 -0.54 -9.76
C ILE A 69 -6.84 0.51 -10.51
N LYS A 70 -6.97 1.73 -9.97
CA LYS A 70 -7.69 2.83 -10.62
C LYS A 70 -7.13 3.14 -12.01
N ASN A 71 -5.81 3.10 -12.15
CA ASN A 71 -5.15 3.34 -13.44
C ASN A 71 -5.46 2.22 -14.45
N GLN A 72 -5.46 0.95 -14.02
CA GLN A 72 -5.86 -0.19 -14.87
C GLN A 72 -7.30 -0.07 -15.37
N TYR A 73 -8.24 0.33 -14.50
CA TYR A 73 -9.63 0.57 -14.90
C TYR A 73 -9.75 1.73 -15.92
N LYS A 74 -8.99 2.81 -15.74
CA LYS A 74 -8.96 3.93 -16.69
C LYS A 74 -8.46 3.48 -18.06
N LEU A 75 -7.33 2.77 -18.11
CA LEU A 75 -6.76 2.23 -19.35
C LEU A 75 -7.74 1.30 -20.08
N LYS A 76 -8.43 0.42 -19.35
CA LYS A 76 -9.45 -0.47 -19.91
C LYS A 76 -10.66 0.29 -20.47
N SER A 77 -11.04 1.40 -19.84
CA SER A 77 -12.13 2.25 -20.32
C SER A 77 -11.77 3.05 -21.58
N GLU A 78 -10.52 3.49 -21.71
CA GLU A 78 -10.03 4.22 -22.88
C GLU A 78 -9.82 3.29 -24.07
N GLN A 79 -9.33 2.06 -23.85
CA GLN A 79 -9.30 1.00 -24.87
C GLN A 79 -10.71 0.70 -25.42
N LYS A 80 -11.72 0.60 -24.56
CA LYS A 80 -13.12 0.38 -24.98
C LYS A 80 -13.70 1.56 -25.77
N LYS A 81 -13.24 2.80 -25.53
CA LYS A 81 -13.61 3.99 -26.31
C LYS A 81 -12.86 4.07 -27.65
N SER A 82 -11.62 3.59 -27.72
CA SER A 82 -10.82 3.54 -28.94
C SER A 82 -11.30 2.47 -29.91
N ILE A 83 -11.92 1.39 -29.42
CA ILE A 83 -12.65 0.41 -30.23
C ILE A 83 -14.03 1.01 -30.58
N LYS A 84 -14.04 2.12 -31.30
CA LYS A 84 -15.19 2.49 -32.14
C LYS A 84 -15.07 1.68 -33.42
N VAL A 85 -15.62 0.47 -33.40
CA VAL A 85 -15.86 -0.27 -34.65
C VAL A 85 -16.71 0.63 -35.55
N PRO A 86 -16.29 0.94 -36.78
CA PRO A 86 -17.14 1.68 -37.71
C PRO A 86 -18.41 0.85 -37.92
N LYS A 87 -19.56 1.39 -37.54
CA LYS A 87 -20.86 0.70 -37.57
C LYS A 87 -21.36 0.33 -38.99
N ASN A 88 -20.58 0.58 -40.03
CA ASN A 88 -21.07 0.61 -41.41
C ASN A 88 -20.19 -0.20 -42.38
N ALA A 89 -19.47 -1.22 -41.91
CA ALA A 89 -18.86 -2.19 -42.81
C ALA A 89 -19.65 -3.50 -42.76
N THR A 90 -20.23 -3.84 -43.90
CA THR A 90 -20.65 -5.18 -44.34
C THR A 90 -21.94 -5.77 -43.78
N LEU A 91 -23.03 -5.46 -44.48
CA LEU A 91 -23.94 -6.48 -45.04
C LEU A 91 -24.63 -5.98 -46.32
N GLU A 92 -24.86 -4.66 -46.43
CA GLU A 92 -25.50 -4.07 -47.62
C GLU A 92 -24.57 -4.03 -48.86
N HIS A 93 -23.26 -3.92 -48.66
CA HIS A 93 -22.27 -3.92 -49.75
C HIS A 93 -22.03 -5.31 -50.37
N PHE A 94 -22.46 -6.40 -49.72
CA PHE A 94 -22.29 -7.78 -50.21
C PHE A 94 -23.51 -8.30 -50.98
N LEU A 95 -24.67 -7.61 -50.89
CA LEU A 95 -25.92 -8.04 -51.53
C LEU A 95 -26.23 -7.30 -52.85
N LEU A 96 -25.41 -6.33 -53.22
CA LEU A 96 -25.53 -5.54 -54.46
C LEU A 96 -24.38 -5.78 -55.46
N SER A 97 -23.57 -6.81 -55.21
CA SER A 97 -22.61 -7.41 -56.16
C SER A 97 -23.25 -8.61 -56.84
#